data_AF-A0A971HLZ5-F1
#
_entry.id   AF-A0A971HLZ5-F1
#
_cell.length_a   1.000
_cell.length_b   1.000
_cell.length_c   1.000
_cell.angle_alpha   90.00
_cell.angle_beta   90.00
_cell.angle_gamma   90.00
#
_symmetry.space_group_name_H-M   'P 1'
#
loop_
_entity.id
_entity.type
_entity.pdbx_description
1 polymer ?
#
loop_
_entity_poly.entity_id
_entity_poly.type
_entity_poly.pdbx_seq_one_letter_code
_entity_poly.pdbx_strand_id
1 'polypeptide(L)'
;MKISTKEFETLFNQYKGDIYRIAYTYVNNEADALDIVQETAYQAYISKDKIRDKTKFKSWLLKIAVNKSKDLLRKNKPILLDDLASLKAHEAKDKDSKKKKI
;
A
#
# COMPACT_ATOMS: atom_id res chain seq x y z
N MET A 1 -3.59 -24.68 4.37
CA MET A 1 -4.94 -24.74 3.77
C MET A 1 -4.97 -23.69 2.66
N LYS A 2 -5.17 -24.07 1.39
CA LYS A 2 -5.19 -23.10 0.28
C LYS A 2 -6.61 -22.51 0.17
N ILE A 3 -6.73 -21.19 0.10
CA ILE A 3 -8.02 -20.52 -0.12
C ILE A 3 -8.36 -20.69 -1.61
N SER A 4 -9.49 -21.31 -1.93
CA SER A 4 -9.94 -21.44 -3.31
C SER A 4 -10.29 -20.06 -3.90
N THR A 5 -10.24 -19.91 -5.22
CA THR A 5 -10.59 -18.63 -5.87
C THR A 5 -12.01 -18.18 -5.53
N LYS A 6 -12.97 -19.09 -5.58
CA LYS A 6 -14.38 -18.80 -5.25
C LYS A 6 -14.58 -18.42 -3.78
N GLU A 7 -13.85 -19.07 -2.88
CA GLU A 7 -13.88 -18.74 -1.45
C GLU A 7 -13.28 -17.34 -1.19
N PHE A 8 -12.16 -17.01 -1.86
CA PHE A 8 -11.58 -15.68 -1.78
C PHE A 8 -12.55 -14.60 -2.26
N GLU A 9 -13.20 -14.79 -3.41
CA GLU A 9 -14.16 -13.82 -3.95
C GLU A 9 -15.33 -13.56 -2.99
N THR A 10 -15.84 -14.62 -2.37
CA THR A 10 -16.95 -14.51 -1.41
C THR A 10 -16.53 -13.71 -0.19
N LEU A 11 -15.37 -14.06 0.40
CA LEU A 11 -14.84 -13.36 1.57
C LEU A 11 -14.47 -11.91 1.24
N PHE A 12 -13.85 -11.65 0.09
CA PHE A 12 -13.49 -10.31 -0.32
C PHE A 12 -14.73 -9.43 -0.53
N ASN A 13 -15.74 -9.94 -1.24
CA ASN A 13 -17.00 -9.22 -1.46
C ASN A 13 -17.73 -8.89 -0.15
N GLN A 14 -17.64 -9.76 0.85
CA GLN A 14 -18.19 -9.50 2.18
C GLN A 14 -17.55 -8.28 2.86
N TYR A 15 -16.25 -8.06 2.66
CA TYR A 15 -15.50 -6.99 3.33
C TYR A 15 -15.17 -5.78 2.45
N LYS A 16 -15.52 -5.79 1.15
CA LYS A 16 -15.21 -4.70 0.22
C LYS A 16 -15.70 -3.34 0.71
N GLY A 17 -16.88 -3.29 1.34
CA GLY A 17 -17.44 -2.06 1.90
C GLY A 17 -16.66 -1.54 3.10
N ASP A 18 -16.16 -2.42 3.95
CA ASP A 18 -15.32 -2.05 5.09
C ASP A 18 -13.95 -1.53 4.62
N ILE A 19 -13.37 -2.16 3.59
CA ILE A 19 -12.13 -1.72 2.94
C ILE A 19 -12.31 -0.31 2.38
N TYR A 20 -13.38 -0.07 1.62
CA TYR A 20 -13.67 1.24 1.04
C TYR A 20 -13.81 2.32 2.12
N ARG A 21 -14.61 2.07 3.17
CA ARG A 21 -14.81 3.04 4.26
C ARG A 21 -13.49 3.41 4.93
N ILE A 22 -12.64 2.42 5.21
CA ILE A 22 -11.31 2.66 5.78
C ILE A 22 -10.45 3.46 4.81
N ALA A 23 -10.34 3.06 3.54
CA ALA A 23 -9.55 3.78 2.55
C ALA A 23 -10.00 5.24 2.42
N TYR A 24 -11.31 5.47 2.29
CA TYR A 24 -11.89 6.81 2.21
C TYR A 24 -11.58 7.66 3.46
N THR A 25 -11.61 7.07 4.65
CA THR A 25 -11.23 7.77 5.89
C THR A 25 -9.78 8.27 5.87
N TYR A 26 -8.87 7.56 5.19
CA TYR A 26 -7.48 7.98 5.06
C TYR A 26 -7.26 9.03 3.96
N VAL A 27 -7.86 8.84 2.79
CA VAL A 27 -7.51 9.63 1.59
C VAL A 27 -8.51 10.74 1.26
N ASN A 28 -9.72 10.69 1.82
CA ASN A 28 -10.80 11.64 1.62
C ASN A 28 -11.09 11.97 0.13
N ASN A 29 -10.89 10.98 -0.74
CA ASN A 29 -11.09 11.05 -2.17
C ASN A 29 -11.69 9.72 -2.64
N GLU A 30 -12.79 9.78 -3.39
CA GLU A 30 -13.51 8.59 -3.82
C GLU A 30 -12.70 7.75 -4.82
N ALA A 31 -12.07 8.38 -5.81
CA ALA A 31 -11.29 7.71 -6.84
C ALA A 31 -10.08 6.99 -6.21
N ASP A 32 -9.35 7.67 -5.33
CA ASP A 32 -8.22 7.09 -4.61
C ASP A 32 -8.67 5.94 -3.70
N ALA A 33 -9.81 6.08 -3.03
CA ALA A 33 -10.36 5.03 -2.18
C ALA A 33 -10.74 3.78 -2.99
N LEU A 34 -11.36 3.97 -4.16
CA LEU A 34 -11.68 2.87 -5.09
C LEU A 34 -10.41 2.21 -5.63
N ASP A 35 -9.38 2.98 -5.98
CA ASP A 35 -8.10 2.43 -6.43
C ASP A 35 -7.44 1.59 -5.32
N ILE A 36 -7.46 2.07 -4.07
CA ILE A 36 -6.97 1.31 -2.91
C ILE A 36 -7.74 0.01 -2.70
N VAL A 37 -9.06 -0.01 -2.91
CA VAL A 37 -9.87 -1.24 -2.85
C VAL A 37 -9.38 -2.24 -3.89
N GLN A 38 -9.14 -1.79 -5.13
CA GLN A 38 -8.65 -2.62 -6.23
C GLN A 38 -7.23 -3.14 -5.97
N GLU A 39 -6.31 -2.28 -5.54
CA GLU A 39 -4.96 -2.69 -5.14
C GLU A 39 -4.98 -3.69 -3.98
N THR A 40 -5.87 -3.50 -3.02
CA THR A 40 -6.06 -4.42 -1.89
C THR A 40 -6.55 -5.78 -2.38
N ALA A 41 -7.53 -5.81 -3.28
CA ALA A 41 -8.02 -7.05 -3.91
C ALA A 41 -6.88 -7.81 -4.58
N TYR A 42 -6.10 -7.12 -5.41
CA TYR A 42 -4.98 -7.70 -6.15
C TYR A 42 -3.91 -8.26 -5.19
N GLN A 43 -3.45 -7.46 -4.23
CA GLN A 43 -2.42 -7.87 -3.27
C GLN A 43 -2.88 -9.02 -2.36
N ALA A 44 -4.15 -8.99 -1.94
CA ALA A 44 -4.73 -10.07 -1.16
C ALA A 44 -4.86 -11.35 -2.00
N TYR A 45 -5.25 -11.26 -3.27
CA TYR A 45 -5.39 -12.43 -4.13
C TYR A 45 -4.05 -13.15 -4.35
N ILE A 46 -2.98 -12.43 -4.67
CA ILE A 46 -1.64 -13.02 -4.88
C ILE A 46 -1.04 -13.58 -3.58
N SER A 47 -1.48 -13.07 -2.43
CA SER A 47 -0.95 -13.46 -1.12
C SER A 47 -1.87 -14.39 -0.32
N LYS A 48 -3.02 -14.80 -0.87
CA LYS A 48 -4.07 -15.54 -0.15
C LYS A 48 -3.57 -16.86 0.46
N ASP A 49 -2.58 -17.50 -0.17
CA ASP A 49 -1.99 -18.76 0.30
C ASP A 49 -1.12 -18.59 1.56
N LYS A 50 -0.79 -17.35 1.95
CA LYS A 50 -0.04 -17.05 3.17
C LYS A 50 -0.93 -17.05 4.42
N ILE A 51 -2.24 -16.90 4.28
CA ILE A 51 -3.17 -16.99 5.41
C ILE A 51 -3.34 -18.47 5.81
N ARG A 52 -3.02 -18.74 7.07
CA ARG A 52 -3.24 -20.07 7.69
C ARG A 52 -4.53 -20.15 8.48
N ASP A 53 -5.06 -19.00 8.90
CA ASP A 53 -6.22 -18.85 9.76
C ASP A 53 -7.27 -17.94 9.11
N LYS A 54 -8.39 -18.53 8.70
CA LYS A 54 -9.48 -17.83 8.00
C LYS A 54 -10.19 -16.81 8.90
N THR A 55 -10.16 -16.98 10.22
CA THR A 55 -10.80 -16.03 11.15
C THR A 55 -10.12 -14.66 11.12
N LYS A 56 -8.85 -14.62 10.71
CA LYS A 56 -8.04 -13.39 10.60
C LYS A 56 -8.12 -12.72 9.24
N PHE A 57 -8.90 -13.28 8.30
CA PHE A 57 -8.96 -12.78 6.92
C PHE A 57 -9.41 -11.32 6.85
N LYS A 58 -10.43 -10.93 7.63
CA LYS A 58 -10.89 -9.54 7.72
C LYS A 58 -9.76 -8.60 8.17
N SER A 59 -9.17 -8.87 9.32
CA SER A 59 -8.12 -8.02 9.88
C SER A 59 -6.90 -7.91 8.97
N TRP A 60 -6.57 -9.00 8.26
CA TRP A 60 -5.51 -9.01 7.27
C TRP A 60 -5.82 -8.14 6.04
N LEU A 61 -7.03 -8.23 5.48
CA LEU A 61 -7.49 -7.35 4.39
C LEU A 61 -7.44 -5.88 4.78
N LEU A 62 -7.96 -5.54 5.96
CA LEU A 62 -7.95 -4.17 6.45
C LEU A 62 -6.52 -3.64 6.65
N LYS A 63 -5.59 -4.50 7.09
CA LYS A 63 -4.17 -4.13 7.21
C LYS A 63 -3.55 -3.80 5.86
N ILE A 64 -3.86 -4.56 4.81
CA ILE A 64 -3.40 -4.26 3.44
C ILE A 64 -3.95 -2.89 3.01
N ALA A 65 -5.25 -2.66 3.17
CA ALA A 65 -5.90 -1.40 2.79
C ALA A 65 -5.30 -0.19 3.52
N VAL A 66 -5.07 -0.29 4.83
CA VAL A 66 -4.43 0.77 5.64
C VAL A 66 -3.01 1.05 5.13
N ASN A 67 -2.22 0.01 4.83
CA ASN A 67 -0.87 0.20 4.32
C ASN A 67 -0.87 0.89 2.96
N LYS A 68 -1.77 0.48 2.05
CA LYS A 68 -1.92 1.12 0.73
C LYS A 68 -2.35 2.58 0.83
N SER A 69 -3.29 2.86 1.72
CA SER A 69 -3.72 4.24 2.01
C SER A 69 -2.56 5.10 2.51
N LYS A 70 -1.76 4.58 3.46
CA LYS A 70 -0.57 5.29 3.97
C LYS A 70 0.50 5.47 2.91
N ASP A 71 0.71 4.49 2.05
CA ASP A 71 1.67 4.59 0.94
C ASP A 71 1.27 5.67 -0.06
N LEU A 72 -0.02 5.77 -0.41
CA LEU A 72 -0.52 6.84 -1.27
C LEU A 72 -0.31 8.22 -0.63
N LEU A 73 -0.68 8.38 0.64
CA LEU A 73 -0.47 9.63 1.37
C LEU A 73 1.01 10.01 1.47
N ARG A 74 1.90 9.02 1.66
CA ARG A 74 3.35 9.25 1.67
C ARG A 74 3.87 9.72 0.31
N LYS A 75 3.35 9.18 -0.79
CA LYS A 75 3.70 9.60 -2.17
C LYS A 75 3.17 11.00 -2.49
N ASN A 76 1.99 11.33 -1.98
CA ASN A 76 1.34 12.63 -2.20
C ASN A 76 1.86 13.72 -1.25
N LYS A 77 2.72 13.37 -0.29
CA LYS A 77 3.31 14.36 0.61
C LYS A 77 4.21 15.29 -0.21
N PRO A 78 3.93 16.61 -0.25
CA PRO A 78 4.80 17.54 -0.93
C PRO A 78 6.19 17.48 -0.28
N ILE A 79 7.21 17.28 -1.10
CA ILE A 79 8.59 17.30 -0.63
C ILE A 79 8.88 18.75 -0.21
N LEU A 80 9.23 18.96 1.05
CA LEU A 80 9.64 20.28 1.53
C LEU A 80 10.94 20.68 0.83
N LEU A 81 11.08 21.96 0.49
CA LEU A 81 12.28 22.48 -0.18
C LEU A 81 13.59 22.14 0.55
N ASP A 82 13.55 22.07 1.89
CA ASP A 82 14.69 21.67 2.73
C ASP A 82 15.05 20.17 2.59
N ASP A 83 14.07 19.31 2.33
CA ASP A 83 14.28 17.88 2.06
C ASP A 83 14.91 17.67 0.66
N LEU A 84 14.57 18.52 -0.32
CA LEU A 84 15.22 18.51 -1.63
C LEU A 84 16.68 18.96 -1.56
N ALA A 85 16.99 19.95 -0.72
CA ALA A 85 18.36 20.42 -0.51
C ALA A 85 19.26 19.35 0.11
N SER A 86 18.73 18.59 1.08
CA SER A 86 19.46 17.49 1.73
C SER A 86 19.64 16.26 0.83
N LEU A 87 18.66 15.93 -0.03
CA LEU A 87 18.81 14.88 -1.06
C LEU A 87 19.86 15.25 -2.12
N LYS A 88 19.86 16.50 -2.61
CA LYS A 88 20.88 16.99 -3.54
C LYS A 88 22.29 16.99 -2.92
N ALA A 89 22.40 17.32 -1.64
CA ALA A 89 23.67 17.29 -0.93
C ALA A 89 24.24 15.86 -0.78
N HIS A 90 23.38 14.84 -0.66
CA HIS A 90 23.80 13.44 -0.65
C HIS A 90 24.24 12.97 -2.06
N GLU A 91 23.48 13.31 -3.10
CA GLU A 91 23.87 13.01 -4.50
C GLU A 91 25.18 13.69 -4.93
N ALA A 92 25.45 14.91 -4.45
CA ALA A 92 26.69 15.62 -4.72
C ALA A 92 27.91 14.93 -4.07
N LYS A 93 27.76 14.39 -2.85
CA LYS A 93 28.81 13.64 -2.16
C LYS A 93 29.10 12.28 -2.83
N ASP A 94 28.08 11.62 -3.40
CA ASP A 94 28.25 10.36 -4.15
C ASP A 94 28.89 10.54 -5.54
N LYS A 95 28.77 11.72 -6.15
CA LYS A 95 29.46 12.03 -7.42
C LYS A 95 30.94 12.38 -7.22
N ASP A 96 31.30 12.95 -6.08
CA ASP A 96 32.68 13.33 -5.76
C ASP A 96 33.54 12.12 -5.32
N SER A 97 32.93 11.12 -4.68
CA SER A 97 33.58 9.85 -4.34
C SER A 97 33.87 8.96 -5.56
N LYS A 98 33.09 9.09 -6.65
CA LYS A 98 33.37 8.44 -7.94
C LYS A 98 34.44 9.15 -8.77
N LYS A 99 34.65 10.46 -8.60
CA LYS A 99 35.71 11.22 -9.30
C LYS A 99 37.11 10.99 -8.73
N LYS A 100 37.23 10.63 -7.45
CA LYS A 100 38.54 10.31 -6.81
C LYS A 100 39.09 8.91 -7.11
N LYS A 101 38.41 8.12 -7.94
CA LYS A 101 38.80 6.75 -8.30
C LYS A 101 39.27 6.61 -9.77
N ILE A 102 39.54 7.72 -10.45
CA ILE A 102 40.18 7.78 -11.77
C ILE A 102 41.52 8.49 -11.60
#